data_AF-A0A0D6AZF9-F1
#
_entry.id   AF-A0A0D6AZF9-F1
#
_cell.length_a   1.000
_cell.length_b   1.000
_cell.length_c   1.000
_cell.angle_alpha   90.00
_cell.angle_beta   90.00
_cell.angle_gamma   90.00
#
_symmetry.space_group_name_H-M   'P 1'
#
loop_
_entity.id
_entity.type
_entity.pdbx_description
1 polymer ?
#
loop_
_entity_poly.entity_id
_entity_poly.type
_entity_poly.pdbx_seq_one_letter_code
_entity_poly.pdbx_strand_id
1 'polypeptide(L)'
;MKQSMNTLLDRRAGRIEPPIPVAVVIEQHGAWRVLFAAIAALFDARGRSGELWPGDLDNHLRRDIGLPPLPEPRAEPARWM
;
A
#
# COMPACT_ATOMS: atom_id res chain seq x y z
N MET A 1 -23.71 11.53 22.34
CA MET A 1 -22.38 11.90 21.81
C MET A 1 -21.41 10.74 22.02
N LYS A 2 -21.16 9.91 21.00
CA LYS A 2 -20.18 8.80 21.03
C LYS A 2 -19.54 8.66 19.63
N GLN A 3 -18.70 9.60 19.24
CA GLN A 3 -17.97 9.56 17.94
C GLN A 3 -16.44 9.66 18.08
N SER A 4 -15.87 9.45 19.27
CA SER A 4 -14.45 9.75 19.54
C SER A 4 -13.51 8.53 19.46
N MET A 5 -13.80 7.50 18.66
CA MET A 5 -12.96 6.28 18.62
C MET A 5 -12.65 5.74 17.22
N ASN A 6 -12.73 6.57 16.17
CA ASN A 6 -12.29 6.18 14.82
C ASN A 6 -11.16 7.05 14.27
N THR A 7 -10.78 8.13 14.95
CA THR A 7 -9.75 9.08 14.50
C THR A 7 -8.32 8.60 14.71
N LEU A 8 -8.12 7.50 15.45
CA LEU A 8 -6.78 6.96 15.73
C LEU A 8 -6.22 6.06 14.62
N LEU A 9 -7.07 5.60 13.69
CA LEU A 9 -6.64 4.79 12.53
C LEU A 9 -6.26 5.63 11.31
N ASP A 10 -6.72 6.87 11.24
CA ASP A 10 -6.56 7.76 10.08
C ASP A 10 -5.13 8.35 9.98
N ARG A 11 -4.45 8.50 11.12
CA ARG A 11 -3.13 9.17 11.21
C ARG A 11 -2.00 8.43 10.47
N ARG A 12 -2.19 7.16 10.09
CA ARG A 12 -1.13 6.33 9.46
C ARG A 12 -1.08 6.45 7.93
N ALA A 13 -2.11 7.02 7.31
CA ALA A 13 -2.16 7.24 5.87
C ALA A 13 -2.15 8.76 5.64
N GLY A 14 -1.06 9.32 5.12
CA GLY A 14 -0.91 10.76 4.87
C GLY A 14 -1.82 11.34 3.78
N ARG A 15 -3.13 11.07 3.81
CA ARG A 15 -4.15 11.69 2.96
C ARG A 15 -5.10 12.53 3.81
N ILE A 16 -5.34 13.75 3.36
CA ILE A 16 -6.07 14.81 4.08
C ILE A 16 -7.53 14.95 3.60
N GLU A 17 -8.05 13.96 2.87
CA GLU A 17 -9.43 13.99 2.40
C GLU A 17 -10.29 13.02 3.20
N PRO A 18 -11.42 13.48 3.76
CA PRO A 18 -12.32 12.60 4.48
C PRO A 18 -12.81 11.50 3.51
N PRO A 19 -12.70 10.22 3.89
CA PRO A 19 -13.12 9.12 3.03
C PRO A 19 -14.61 9.26 2.73
N ILE A 20 -14.99 9.06 1.46
CA ILE A 20 -16.40 9.06 1.05
C ILE A 20 -17.14 8.03 1.89
N PRO A 21 -18.23 8.40 2.59
CA PRO A 21 -18.94 7.48 3.46
C PRO A 21 -19.50 6.31 2.65
N VAL A 22 -19.31 5.08 3.16
CA VAL A 22 -19.72 3.84 2.47
C VAL A 22 -21.21 3.82 2.12
N ALA A 23 -22.04 4.47 2.93
CA ALA A 23 -23.47 4.60 2.68
C ALA A 23 -23.77 5.29 1.33
N VAL A 24 -23.02 6.35 0.99
CA VAL A 24 -23.17 7.07 -0.29
C VAL A 24 -22.76 6.18 -1.45
N VAL A 25 -21.69 5.40 -1.29
CA VAL A 25 -21.22 4.48 -2.34
C VAL A 25 -22.25 3.37 -2.58
N ILE A 26 -22.87 2.85 -1.52
CA ILE A 26 -23.94 1.85 -1.58
C ILE A 26 -25.19 2.41 -2.25
N GLU A 27 -25.57 3.65 -1.94
CA GLU A 27 -26.71 4.30 -2.58
C GLU A 27 -26.49 4.51 -4.07
N GLN A 28 -25.29 4.91 -4.48
CA GLN A 28 -24.95 5.17 -5.88
C GLN A 28 -24.78 3.89 -6.72
N HIS A 29 -24.22 2.82 -6.15
CA HIS A 29 -23.83 1.62 -6.89
C HIS A 29 -24.63 0.37 -6.52
N GLY A 30 -25.43 0.43 -5.47
CA GLY A 30 -26.14 -0.72 -4.91
C GLY A 30 -25.24 -1.59 -4.02
N ALA A 31 -25.85 -2.18 -2.98
CA ALA A 31 -25.14 -2.97 -1.97
C ALA A 31 -24.36 -4.15 -2.57
N TRP A 32 -24.92 -4.80 -3.60
CA TRP A 32 -24.29 -5.96 -4.23
C TRP A 32 -23.00 -5.60 -4.96
N ARG A 33 -22.97 -4.49 -5.71
CA ARG A 33 -21.76 -4.07 -6.42
C ARG A 33 -20.66 -3.66 -5.44
N VAL A 34 -21.03 -3.00 -4.34
CA VAL A 34 -20.09 -2.63 -3.28
C VAL A 34 -19.53 -3.87 -2.59
N LEU A 35 -20.37 -4.88 -2.28
CA LEU A 35 -19.91 -6.14 -1.69
C LEU A 35 -18.94 -6.88 -2.61
N PHE A 36 -19.28 -7.03 -3.88
CA PHE A 36 -18.40 -7.67 -4.87
C PHE A 36 -17.08 -6.91 -5.02
N ALA A 37 -17.11 -5.59 -5.08
CA ALA A 37 -15.91 -4.77 -5.16
C ALA A 37 -15.03 -4.90 -3.91
N ALA A 38 -15.62 -4.95 -2.72
CA ALA A 38 -14.89 -5.16 -1.48
C ALA A 38 -14.21 -6.53 -1.46
N ILE A 39 -14.93 -7.60 -1.85
CA ILE A 39 -14.36 -8.95 -1.98
C ILE A 39 -13.25 -8.98 -3.02
N ALA A 40 -13.47 -8.39 -4.20
CA ALA A 40 -12.46 -8.31 -5.26
C ALA A 40 -11.21 -7.55 -4.78
N ALA A 41 -11.38 -6.48 -4.01
CA ALA A 41 -10.26 -5.73 -3.44
C ALA A 41 -9.43 -6.56 -2.44
N LEU A 42 -10.06 -7.45 -1.66
CA LEU A 42 -9.32 -8.38 -0.79
C LEU A 42 -8.40 -9.32 -1.60
N PHE A 43 -8.84 -9.75 -2.78
CA PHE A 43 -8.03 -10.58 -3.67
C PHE A 43 -7.01 -9.76 -4.49
N ASP A 44 -7.37 -8.55 -4.93
CA ASP A 44 -6.50 -7.61 -5.68
C ASP A 44 -5.37 -7.05 -4.82
N ALA A 45 -5.59 -6.87 -3.52
CA ALA A 45 -4.56 -6.45 -2.56
C ALA A 45 -3.36 -7.41 -2.52
N ARG A 46 -3.51 -8.65 -2.96
CA ARG A 46 -2.40 -9.61 -3.09
C ARG A 46 -1.56 -9.40 -4.35
N GLY A 47 -2.09 -8.70 -5.36
CA GLY A 47 -1.42 -8.39 -6.62
C GLY A 47 -0.82 -6.98 -6.68
N ARG A 48 -1.28 -6.05 -5.83
CA ARG A 48 -0.70 -4.70 -5.71
C ARG A 48 0.53 -4.68 -4.82
N SER A 49 1.53 -5.48 -5.15
CA SER A 49 2.93 -5.19 -4.78
C SER A 49 3.46 -4.07 -5.70
N GLY A 50 2.79 -2.92 -5.67
CA GLY A 50 3.33 -1.63 -6.12
C GLY A 50 3.81 -0.79 -4.93
N GLU A 51 3.84 -1.39 -3.74
CA GLU A 51 4.59 -0.87 -2.62
C GLU A 51 6.06 -1.03 -3.00
N LEU A 52 6.74 0.07 -3.36
CA LEU A 52 8.19 0.13 -3.46
C LEU A 52 8.75 -0.51 -2.19
N TRP A 53 9.15 -1.77 -2.31
CA TRP A 53 9.67 -2.51 -1.17
C TRP A 53 10.89 -1.71 -0.70
N PRO A 54 11.18 -1.60 0.61
CA PRO A 54 12.41 -0.94 1.05
C PRO A 54 13.67 -1.51 0.37
N GLY A 55 13.59 -2.75 -0.15
CA GLY A 55 14.65 -3.37 -0.94
C GLY A 55 14.74 -2.98 -2.42
N ASP A 56 13.75 -2.26 -2.95
CA ASP A 56 13.77 -1.62 -4.28
C ASP A 56 14.41 -0.23 -4.24
N LEU A 57 14.80 0.22 -3.04
CA LEU A 57 15.47 1.49 -2.81
C LEU A 57 16.97 1.33 -3.03
N ASP A 58 17.53 2.16 -3.92
CA ASP A 58 18.96 2.18 -4.21
C ASP A 58 19.81 2.40 -2.94
N ASN A 59 20.99 1.79 -2.89
CA ASN A 59 21.92 1.91 -1.76
C ASN A 59 22.31 3.36 -1.47
N HIS A 60 22.33 4.24 -2.48
CA HIS A 60 22.54 5.67 -2.29
C HIS A 60 21.42 6.31 -1.47
N LEU A 61 20.16 6.06 -1.83
CA LEU A 61 19.02 6.61 -1.13
C LEU A 61 18.84 6.01 0.27
N ARG A 62 19.17 4.71 0.44
CA ARG A 62 19.20 4.03 1.75
C ARG A 62 20.21 4.69 2.70
N ARG A 63 21.38 5.08 2.19
CA ARG A 63 22.41 5.79 2.97
C ARG A 63 21.91 7.15 3.47
N ASP A 64 21.19 7.88 2.64
CA ASP A 64 20.70 9.22 2.98
C ASP A 64 19.63 9.20 4.09
N ILE A 65 18.86 8.12 4.18
CA ILE A 65 17.84 7.92 5.24
C ILE A 65 18.33 7.06 6.42
N GLY A 66 19.61 6.67 6.42
CA GLY A 66 20.23 5.90 7.51
C GLY A 66 19.83 4.41 7.56
N LEU A 67 19.34 3.85 6.45
CA LEU A 67 19.10 2.41 6.34
C LEU A 67 20.40 1.65 5.99
N PRO A 68 20.60 0.43 6.50
CA PRO A 68 21.73 -0.41 6.11
C PRO A 68 21.64 -0.76 4.61
N PRO A 69 22.76 -0.78 3.88
CA PRO A 69 22.76 -1.13 2.46
C PRO A 69 22.34 -2.59 2.26
N LEU A 70 21.73 -2.89 1.12
CA LEU A 70 21.49 -4.27 0.72
C LEU A 70 22.77 -4.89 0.16
N PRO A 71 22.98 -6.21 0.34
CA PRO A 71 24.06 -6.91 -0.32
C PRO A 71 23.87 -6.79 -1.84
N GLU A 72 24.89 -6.24 -2.51
CA GLU A 72 24.94 -6.18 -3.97
C GLU A 72 24.66 -7.59 -4.53
N PRO A 73 23.74 -7.74 -5.50
CA PRO A 73 23.60 -8.98 -6.24
C PRO A 73 24.97 -9.37 -6.74
N ARG A 74 25.44 -10.57 -6.35
CA ARG A 74 26.71 -11.12 -6.83
C ARG A 74 26.68 -11.05 -8.35
N ALA A 75 27.44 -10.13 -8.94
CA ALA A 75 27.66 -10.10 -10.37
C ALA A 75 28.34 -11.42 -10.72
N GLU A 76 27.56 -12.38 -11.19
CA GLU A 76 28.07 -13.62 -11.71
C GLU A 76 28.94 -13.22 -12.91
N PRO A 77 30.24 -13.58 -12.95
CA PRO A 77 31.01 -13.34 -14.15
C PRO A 77 30.28 -14.05 -15.28
N ALA A 78 29.93 -13.28 -16.31
CA ALA A 78 29.19 -13.77 -17.46
C ALA A 78 29.84 -15.06 -17.96
N ARG A 79 29.16 -16.18 -17.74
CA ARG A 79 29.64 -17.52 -18.09
C ARG A 79 29.46 -17.70 -19.60
N TRP A 80 30.28 -17.02 -20.38
CA TRP A 80 30.50 -17.33 -21.78
C TRP A 80 31.94 -17.82 -21.95
N MET A 81 32.04 -19.15 -22.02
CA MET A 81 32.99 -19.86 -22.87
C MET A 81 32.16 -20.56 -23.95
#